data_AF-A0A7Y7N7L5-F1
#
_entry.id   AF-A0A7Y7N7L5-F1
#
_cell.length_a   1.000
_cell.length_b   1.000
_cell.length_c   1.000
_cell.angle_alpha   90.00
_cell.angle_beta   90.00
_cell.angle_gamma   90.00
#
_symmetry.space_group_name_H-M   'P 1'
#
loop_
_entity.id
_entity.type
_entity.pdbx_description
1 polymer ?
#
loop_
_entity_poly.entity_id
_entity_poly.type
_entity_poly.pdbx_seq_one_letter_code
_entity_poly.pdbx_strand_id
1 'polypeptide(L)' 'MSQIEVERFLGRIITDADFRTGAANSLNNTCYREGFALSAEEISLLRYLDFSRFGTIAESLDDSLRRT' A
#
# COMPACT_ATOMS: atom_id res chain seq x y z
N MET A 1 0.17 -14.27 -6.26
CA MET A 1 -0.60 -13.03 -6.09
C MET A 1 -1.57 -12.93 -7.23
N SER A 2 -2.86 -12.72 -6.99
CA SER A 2 -3.74 -12.35 -8.10
C SER A 2 -3.34 -10.94 -8.55
N GLN A 3 -3.32 -10.70 -9.85
CA GLN A 3 -3.01 -9.37 -10.39
C GLN A 3 -3.89 -8.28 -9.75
N ILE A 4 -5.16 -8.61 -9.51
CA ILE A 4 -6.16 -7.74 -8.88
C ILE A 4 -5.70 -7.29 -7.48
N GLU A 5 -5.21 -8.21 -6.64
CA GLU A 5 -4.77 -7.85 -5.28
C GLU A 5 -3.48 -7.03 -5.29
N VAL A 6 -2.55 -7.29 -6.23
CA VAL A 6 -1.34 -6.48 -6.42
C VAL A 6 -1.71 -5.05 -6.80
N GLU A 7 -2.55 -4.89 -7.82
CA GLU A 7 -2.96 -3.59 -8.35
C GLU A 7 -3.74 -2.81 -7.30
N ARG A 8 -4.63 -3.48 -6.56
CA ARG A 8 -5.36 -2.88 -5.44
C ARG A 8 -4.41 -2.40 -4.35
N PHE A 9 -3.37 -3.18 -4.02
CA PHE A 9 -2.39 -2.80 -3.00
C PHE A 9 -1.57 -1.59 -3.45
N LEU A 10 -1.02 -1.63 -4.67
CA LEU A 10 -0.23 -0.54 -5.24
C LEU A 10 -1.06 0.74 -5.44
N GLY A 11 -2.33 0.60 -5.86
CA GLY A 11 -3.24 1.73 -5.92
C GLY A 11 -3.42 2.37 -4.54
N ARG A 12 -3.63 1.55 -3.51
CA ARG A 12 -3.83 2.02 -2.13
C ARG A 12 -2.58 2.64 -1.54
N ILE A 13 -1.40 2.05 -1.72
CA ILE A 13 -0.14 2.60 -1.17
C ILE A 13 0.18 3.99 -1.73
N ILE A 14 -0.21 4.26 -2.99
CA ILE A 14 -0.02 5.55 -3.64
C ILE A 14 -1.11 6.53 -3.19
N THR A 15 -2.38 6.13 -3.28
CA THR A 15 -3.51 7.06 -3.11
C THR A 15 -3.89 7.33 -1.66
N ASP A 16 -3.58 6.43 -0.72
CA ASP A 16 -4.09 6.46 0.65
C ASP A 16 -2.93 6.69 1.65
N ALA A 17 -2.91 7.88 2.26
CA ALA A 17 -1.83 8.29 3.15
C ALA A 17 -1.84 7.51 4.47
N ASP A 18 -3.02 7.21 5.00
CA ASP A 18 -3.20 6.44 6.23
C ASP A 18 -2.79 4.99 6.01
N PHE A 19 -3.19 4.40 4.89
CA PHE A 19 -2.77 3.06 4.50
C PHE A 19 -1.24 2.99 4.35
N ARG A 20 -0.62 3.96 3.67
CA ARG A 20 0.83 4.01 3.49
C ARG A 20 1.56 4.13 4.82
N THR A 21 1.09 4.99 5.72
CA THR A 21 1.66 5.15 7.07
C THR A 21 1.50 3.87 7.89
N GLY A 22 0.34 3.23 7.84
CA GLY A 22 0.10 1.94 8.47
C GLY A 22 1.03 0.85 7.93
N ALA A 23 1.17 0.74 6.61
CA ALA A 23 2.01 -0.25 5.95
C ALA A 23 3.50 -0.07 6.28
N ALA A 24 3.98 1.17 6.39
CA ALA A 24 5.34 1.48 6.82
C ALA A 24 5.62 1.04 8.27
N ASN A 25 4.62 1.11 9.16
CA ASN A 25 4.74 0.64 10.53
C ASN A 25 4.61 -0.89 10.65
N SER A 26 3.61 -1.47 9.97
CA SER A 26 3.37 -2.91 9.93
C SER A 26 2.55 -3.28 8.70
N LEU A 27 3.23 -3.78 7.67
CA LEU A 27 2.61 -4.25 6.43
C LEU A 27 1.59 -5.37 6.70
N ASN A 28 1.96 -6.38 7.50
CA ASN A 28 1.08 -7.51 7.84
C ASN A 28 -0.25 -7.05 8.46
N ASN A 29 -0.16 -6.25 9.53
CA ASN A 29 -1.35 -5.84 10.27
C ASN A 29 -2.24 -4.93 9.42
N THR A 30 -1.62 -4.06 8.61
CA THR A 30 -2.35 -3.15 7.72
C THR A 30 -3.06 -3.93 6.63
N CYS A 31 -2.38 -4.83 5.93
CA CYS A 31 -3.00 -5.68 4.91
C CYS A 31 -4.14 -6.53 5.50
N TYR A 32 -3.94 -7.12 6.68
CA TYR A 32 -4.99 -7.91 7.35
C TYR A 32 -6.23 -7.07 7.70
N ARG A 33 -6.03 -5.90 8.32
CA ARG A 33 -7.14 -5.00 8.71
C ARG A 33 -7.94 -4.50 7.52
N GLU A 34 -7.27 -4.25 6.40
CA GLU A 34 -7.86 -3.65 5.20
C GLU A 34 -8.41 -4.71 4.22
N GLY A 35 -8.35 -5.99 4.60
CA GLY A 35 -8.91 -7.10 3.84
C GLY A 35 -8.13 -7.46 2.59
N PHE A 36 -6.80 -7.29 2.61
CA PHE A 36 -5.90 -7.79 1.57
C PHE A 36 -5.55 -9.25 1.84
N ALA A 37 -5.79 -10.11 0.85
CA ALA A 37 -5.52 -11.55 0.95
C ALA A 37 -4.13 -11.87 0.38
N LEU A 38 -3.08 -11.42 1.08
CA LEU A 38 -1.69 -11.64 0.67
C LEU A 38 -1.08 -12.85 1.40
N SER A 39 -0.31 -13.66 0.67
CA SER A 39 0.49 -14.76 1.23
C SER A 39 1.69 -14.24 2.02
N ALA A 40 2.31 -15.11 2.82
CA ALA A 40 3.53 -14.78 3.55
C ALA A 40 4.69 -14.41 2.59
N GLU A 41 4.83 -15.10 1.45
CA GLU A 41 5.85 -14.76 0.45
C GLU A 41 5.62 -13.37 -0.16
N GLU A 42 4.36 -13.05 -0.43
CA GLU A 42 3.95 -11.78 -1.03
C GLU A 42 4.24 -10.59 -0.12
N ILE A 43 3.89 -10.72 1.15
CA ILE A 43 4.23 -9.73 2.16
C ILE A 43 5.75 -9.62 2.29
N SER A 44 6.47 -10.74 2.30
CA SER A 44 7.94 -10.73 2.37
C SER A 44 8.55 -9.94 1.21
N LEU A 45 8.03 -10.12 -0.01
CA LEU A 45 8.44 -9.35 -1.19
C LEU A 45 8.14 -7.85 -1.05
N LEU A 46 6.91 -7.51 -0.65
CA LEU A 46 6.47 -6.12 -0.51
C LEU A 46 7.19 -5.37 0.61
N ARG A 47 7.71 -6.07 1.63
CA ARG A 47 8.45 -5.44 2.74
C ARG A 47 9.74 -4.74 2.29
N TYR A 48 10.28 -5.12 1.14
CA TYR A 48 11.50 -4.52 0.59
C TYR A 48 11.22 -3.23 -0.19
N LEU A 49 9.95 -2.87 -0.37
CA LEU A 49 9.57 -1.62 -1.00
C LEU A 49 9.73 -0.46 -0.01
N ASP A 50 10.33 0.62 -0.48
CA ASP A 50 10.43 1.87 0.26
C ASP A 50 9.11 2.65 0.13
N PHE A 51 8.18 2.43 1.06
CA PHE A 51 6.87 3.07 1.04
C PHE A 51 6.94 4.60 1.09
N SER A 52 8.02 5.18 1.64
CA SER A 52 8.18 6.64 1.72
C SER A 52 8.27 7.29 0.34
N ARG A 53 8.87 6.61 -0.64
CA ARG A 53 9.00 7.11 -2.03
C ARG A 53 7.67 7.22 -2.75
N PHE A 54 6.67 6.44 -2.34
CA PHE A 54 5.32 6.55 -2.89
C PHE A 54 4.61 7.81 -2.37
N GLY A 55 5.03 8.36 -1.23
CA GLY A 55 4.51 9.63 -0.72
C GLY A 55 4.80 10.79 -1.68
N THR A 56 6.00 10.86 -2.23
CA THR A 56 6.36 11.90 -3.22
C THR A 56 5.53 11.79 -4.50
N ILE A 57 5.21 10.56 -4.95
CA ILE A 57 4.31 10.35 -6.08
C ILE A 57 2.88 10.75 -5.70
N ALA A 58 2.43 10.42 -4.50
CA ALA A 58 1.11 10.76 -4.00
C ALA A 58 0.87 12.28 -3.97
N GLU A 59 1.87 13.07 -3.58
CA GLU A 59 1.83 14.54 -3.59
C GLU A 59 1.65 15.12 -5.00
N SER A 60 2.06 14.40 -6.04
CA SER A 60 1.87 14.80 -7.45
C SER A 60 0.51 14.40 -8.03
N LEU A 61 -0.26 13.57 -7.33
CA LEU A 61 -1.59 13.17 -7.78
C LEU A 61 -2.61 14.28 -7.56
N ASP A 62 -3.64 14.31 -8.40
CA ASP A 62 -4.83 15.13 -8.20
C ASP A 62 -5.43 14.88 -6.80
N ASP A 63 -5.82 15.95 -6.08
CA ASP A 63 -6.39 15.87 -4.73
C ASP A 63 -7.61 14.92 -4.69
N SER A 64 -8.40 14.85 -5.77
CA SER A 64 -9.58 13.97 -5.87
C SER A 64 -9.25 12.47 -5.89
N LEU A 65 -8.00 12.12 -6.21
CA LEU A 65 -7.50 10.74 -6.22
C LEU A 65 -6.89 10.34 -4.88
N ARG A 66 -6.65 11.29 -3.97
CA ARG A 66 -6.04 11.02 -2.66
C ARG A 66 -7.12 10.68 -1.63
N ARG A 67 -6.84 9.68 -0.81
CA ARG A 67 -7.53 9.40 0.45
C ARG A 67 -6.65 9.89 1.59
N THR A 68 -7.13 10.91 2.28
CA THR A 68 -6.54 11.47 3.50
C THR A 68 -7.35 11.07 4.70
#